data_AF-A0A2D4GY11-F1
#
_entry.id   AF-A0A2D4GY11-F1
#
_cell.length_a   1.000
_cell.length_b   1.000
_cell.length_c   1.000
_cell.angle_alpha   90.00
_cell.angle_beta   90.00
_cell.angle_gamma   90.00
#
_symmetry.space_group_name_H-M   'P 1'
#
loop_
_entity.id
_entity.type
_entity.pdbx_description
1 polymer ?
#
loop_
_entity_poly.entity_id
_entity_poly.type
_entity_poly.pdbx_seq_one_letter_code
_entity_poly.pdbx_strand_id
1 'polypeptide(L)'
;TIQNNTLIQIWGRPKSIREGQGDYALNVSWPILNFFEREYKVPYPLERLDQVALPDFNAGAMENWGLITYRESALLFDTNFSSIGNKERIVTVIAHEVAHQW
;
A
#
# COMPACT_ATOMS: atom_id res chain seq x y z
N THR A 1 -7.18 -7.15 -5.14
CA THR A 1 -8.66 -7.11 -5.17
C THR A 1 -9.10 -6.07 -6.20
N ILE A 2 -10.14 -6.33 -6.99
CA ILE A 2 -10.71 -5.34 -7.93
C ILE A 2 -11.94 -4.74 -7.28
N GLN A 3 -12.00 -3.41 -7.13
CA GLN A 3 -13.26 -2.71 -6.87
C GLN A 3 -13.19 -1.30 -7.48
N ASN A 4 -14.33 -0.73 -7.87
CA ASN A 4 -14.42 0.52 -8.66
C ASN A 4 -13.55 0.51 -9.93
N ASN A 5 -13.46 -0.65 -10.60
CA ASN A 5 -12.58 -0.87 -11.77
C ASN A 5 -11.08 -0.68 -11.51
N THR A 6 -10.67 -0.53 -10.25
CA THR A 6 -9.26 -0.45 -9.85
C THR A 6 -8.81 -1.76 -9.21
N LEU A 7 -7.79 -2.37 -9.78
CA LEU A 7 -7.09 -3.52 -9.21
C LEU A 7 -5.97 -3.06 -8.28
N ILE A 8 -6.06 -3.40 -7.00
CA ILE A 8 -4.97 -3.22 -6.04
C ILE A 8 -4.19 -4.52 -5.89
N GLN A 9 -2.87 -4.46 -6.02
CA GLN A 9 -1.95 -5.57 -5.74
C GLN A 9 -0.76 -5.13 -4.89
N ILE A 10 -0.29 -6.05 -4.05
CA ILE A 10 0.90 -5.87 -3.23
C ILE A 10 2.02 -6.75 -3.78
N TRP A 11 3.16 -6.15 -4.03
CA TRP A 11 4.36 -6.80 -4.56
C TRP A 11 5.49 -6.72 -3.54
N GLY A 12 6.37 -7.71 -3.58
CA GLY A 12 7.53 -7.79 -2.70
C GLY A 12 8.32 -9.05 -2.98
N ARG A 13 9.33 -9.33 -2.14
CA ARG A 13 10.10 -10.57 -2.30
C ARG A 13 9.20 -11.81 -2.20
N PRO A 14 9.41 -12.84 -3.04
CA PRO A 14 8.53 -14.00 -3.09
C PRO A 14 8.30 -14.70 -1.74
N LYS A 15 9.34 -14.73 -0.88
CA LYS A 15 9.22 -15.30 0.47
C LYS A 15 8.21 -14.51 1.33
N SER A 16 8.39 -13.20 1.43
CA SER A 16 7.53 -12.31 2.21
C SER A 16 6.08 -12.36 1.77
N ILE A 17 5.82 -12.38 0.45
CA ILE A 17 4.45 -12.48 -0.07
C ILE A 17 3.82 -13.85 0.23
N ARG A 18 4.58 -14.95 0.07
CA ARG A 18 4.10 -16.29 0.44
C ARG A 18 3.81 -16.46 1.93
N GLU A 19 4.52 -15.71 2.77
CA GLU A 19 4.32 -15.69 4.22
C GLU A 19 3.18 -14.74 4.66
N GLY A 20 2.46 -14.13 3.71
CA GLY A 20 1.28 -13.29 3.99
C GLY A 20 1.64 -11.88 4.48
N GLN A 21 2.90 -11.46 4.39
CA GLN A 21 3.31 -10.16 4.94
C GLN A 21 2.69 -8.96 4.20
N GLY A 22 2.17 -9.15 2.98
CA GLY A 22 1.46 -8.12 2.22
C GLY A 22 -0.03 -7.99 2.56
N ASP A 23 -0.61 -8.93 3.32
CA ASP A 23 -2.06 -9.03 3.50
C ASP A 23 -2.62 -7.83 4.27
N TYR A 24 -1.87 -7.34 5.26
CA TYR A 24 -2.28 -6.15 6.02
C TYR A 24 -2.37 -4.92 5.11
N ALA A 25 -1.34 -4.67 4.29
CA ALA A 25 -1.33 -3.57 3.34
C ALA A 25 -2.49 -3.67 2.35
N LEU A 26 -2.72 -4.86 1.78
CA LEU A 26 -3.83 -5.08 0.85
C LEU A 26 -5.19 -4.76 1.49
N ASN A 27 -5.39 -5.18 2.74
CA ASN A 27 -6.64 -4.99 3.47
C ASN A 27 -6.94 -3.53 3.80
N VAL A 28 -5.92 -2.71 4.08
CA VAL A 28 -6.12 -1.28 4.41
C VAL A 28 -6.13 -0.36 3.19
N SER A 29 -5.50 -0.78 2.09
CA SER A 29 -5.36 0.06 0.88
C SER A 29 -6.70 0.45 0.28
N TRP A 30 -7.65 -0.48 0.24
CA TRP A 30 -8.94 -0.20 -0.39
C TRP A 30 -9.81 0.78 0.42
N PRO A 31 -10.01 0.58 1.73
CA PRO A 31 -10.68 1.58 2.57
C PRO A 31 -10.07 2.99 2.45
N ILE A 32 -8.74 3.10 2.35
CA ILE A 32 -8.03 4.38 2.19
C ILE A 32 -8.33 4.99 0.82
N LEU A 33 -8.19 4.23 -0.28
CA LEU A 33 -8.48 4.73 -1.63
C LEU A 33 -9.92 5.23 -1.72
N ASN A 34 -10.88 4.43 -1.24
CA ASN A 34 -12.30 4.78 -1.24
C ASN A 34 -12.61 5.98 -0.33
N PHE A 35 -11.86 6.21 0.74
CA PHE A 35 -11.99 7.42 1.55
C PHE A 35 -11.67 8.67 0.72
N PHE A 36 -10.53 8.69 0.03
CA PHE A 36 -10.12 9.84 -0.78
C PHE A 36 -10.98 10.03 -2.03
N GLU A 37 -11.42 8.97 -2.71
CA GLU A 37 -12.39 9.07 -3.82
C GLU A 37 -13.67 9.80 -3.38
N ARG A 38 -14.17 9.47 -2.18
CA ARG A 38 -15.39 10.07 -1.63
C ARG A 38 -15.17 11.50 -1.14
N GLU A 39 -14.04 11.76 -0.48
CA GLU A 39 -13.73 13.07 0.10
C GLU A 39 -13.51 14.11 -1.00
N TYR A 40 -12.67 13.78 -1.99
CA TYR A 40 -12.37 14.71 -3.09
C TYR A 40 -13.40 14.68 -4.22
N LYS A 41 -14.32 13.70 -4.22
CA LYS A 41 -15.34 13.51 -5.27
C LYS A 41 -14.74 13.35 -6.67
N VAL A 42 -13.51 12.85 -6.73
CA VAL A 42 -12.78 12.55 -7.95
C VAL A 42 -12.38 11.08 -7.87
N PRO A 43 -12.84 10.22 -8.78
CA PRO A 43 -12.45 8.81 -8.79
C PRO A 43 -10.96 8.68 -9.14
N TYR A 44 -10.32 7.63 -8.61
CA TYR A 44 -8.96 7.32 -9.02
C TYR A 44 -8.96 6.92 -10.51
N PRO A 45 -8.13 7.54 -11.36
CA PRO A 45 -8.32 7.46 -12.81
C PRO A 45 -7.73 6.21 -13.46
N LEU A 46 -6.86 5.46 -12.77
CA LEU A 46 -6.17 4.31 -13.36
C LEU A 46 -6.86 3.00 -12.97
N GLU A 47 -6.83 2.02 -13.87
CA GLU A 47 -7.40 0.68 -13.61
C GLU A 47 -6.60 -0.14 -12.60
N ARG A 48 -5.45 0.37 -12.16
CA ARG A 48 -4.51 -0.34 -11.28
C ARG A 48 -3.84 0.61 -10.30
N LEU A 49 -3.63 0.10 -9.09
CA LEU A 49 -2.80 0.71 -8.07
C LEU A 49 -1.91 -0.39 -7.46
N ASP A 50 -0.72 -0.54 -8.02
CA ASP A 50 0.27 -1.48 -7.54
C ASP A 50 1.11 -0.84 -6.42
N GLN A 51 1.38 -1.59 -5.36
CA GLN A 51 2.21 -1.16 -4.24
C GLN A 51 3.34 -2.17 -4.04
N VAL A 52 4.59 -1.73 -4.14
CA VAL A 52 5.76 -2.62 -4.15
C VAL A 52 6.73 -2.34 -3.00
N ALA A 53 7.05 -3.39 -2.24
CA ALA A 53 8.07 -3.40 -1.22
C ALA A 53 9.46 -3.64 -1.85
N LEU A 54 10.33 -2.65 -1.77
CA LEU A 54 11.69 -2.68 -2.29
C LEU A 54 12.71 -2.98 -1.16
N PRO A 55 13.64 -3.94 -1.37
CA PRO A 55 14.63 -4.33 -0.37
C PRO A 55 15.62 -3.20 -0.07
N ASP A 56 16.02 -2.46 -1.11
CA ASP A 56 16.94 -1.33 -1.02
C ASP A 56 16.23 -0.08 -1.51
N PHE A 57 15.82 0.77 -0.57
CA PHE A 57 15.11 2.01 -0.87
C PHE A 57 15.54 3.12 0.08
N ASN A 58 16.08 4.20 -0.49
CA ASN A 58 16.65 5.29 0.30
C ASN A 58 15.56 6.06 1.07
N ALA A 59 14.44 6.37 0.41
CA ALA A 59 13.30 7.03 1.03
C ALA A 59 12.44 6.06 1.86
N GLY A 60 11.36 6.58 2.45
CA GLY A 60 10.35 5.76 3.14
C GLY A 60 9.40 5.08 2.15
N ALA A 61 8.85 5.87 1.24
CA ALA A 61 8.03 5.46 0.10
C ALA A 61 8.07 6.56 -0.98
N MET A 62 7.44 6.33 -2.13
CA MET A 62 7.32 7.28 -3.23
C MET A 62 6.07 6.96 -4.07
N GLU A 63 5.30 8.00 -4.33
CA GLU A 63 3.94 8.03 -4.86
C GLU A 63 3.79 7.86 -6.38
N ASN A 64 4.70 7.14 -7.06
CA ASN A 64 4.63 7.05 -8.53
C ASN A 64 3.25 6.55 -8.97
N TRP A 65 2.59 7.30 -9.87
CA TRP A 65 1.18 7.11 -10.16
C TRP A 65 0.91 5.70 -10.72
N GLY A 66 0.09 4.92 -10.00
CA GLY A 66 -0.21 3.53 -10.35
C GLY A 66 0.83 2.49 -9.91
N LEU A 67 2.01 2.89 -9.45
CA LEU A 67 3.05 2.01 -8.91
C LEU A 67 3.77 2.68 -7.72
N ILE A 68 3.15 2.65 -6.56
CA ILE A 68 3.73 3.21 -5.35
C ILE A 68 4.84 2.29 -4.85
N THR A 69 6.01 2.85 -4.57
CA THR A 69 7.18 2.09 -4.07
C THR A 69 7.41 2.37 -2.59
N TYR A 70 7.76 1.35 -1.82
CA TYR A 70 7.95 1.44 -0.37
C TYR A 70 9.26 0.77 0.03
N ARG A 71 9.88 1.24 1.12
CA ARG A 71 10.79 0.37 1.88
C ARG A 71 9.98 -0.79 2.48
N GLU A 72 10.56 -1.99 2.56
CA GLU A 72 9.84 -3.17 3.08
C GLU A 72 9.18 -2.94 4.44
N SER A 73 9.86 -2.27 5.37
CA SER A 73 9.33 -1.95 6.71
C SER A 73 8.15 -0.98 6.72
N ALA A 74 7.82 -0.36 5.58
CA ALA A 74 6.72 0.57 5.41
C ALA A 74 5.51 -0.03 4.66
N LEU A 75 5.61 -1.27 4.19
CA LEU A 75 4.52 -1.97 3.49
C LEU A 75 4.25 -3.38 4.04
N LEU A 76 5.29 -4.13 4.40
CA LEU A 76 5.18 -5.51 4.83
C LEU A 76 4.97 -5.61 6.34
N PHE A 77 3.99 -6.41 6.76
CA PHE A 77 3.64 -6.65 8.16
C PHE A 77 3.69 -8.14 8.48
N ASP A 78 4.58 -8.53 9.38
CA ASP A 78 4.68 -9.89 9.90
C ASP A 78 3.92 -10.02 11.23
N THR A 79 2.91 -10.88 11.29
CA THR A 79 2.06 -11.05 12.49
C THR A 79 2.79 -11.59 13.71
N ASN A 80 3.92 -12.29 13.53
CA ASN A 80 4.70 -12.87 14.62
C ASN A 80 5.78 -11.92 15.14
N PHE A 81 6.31 -11.04 14.27
CA PHE A 81 7.49 -10.22 14.59
C PHE A 81 7.27 -8.71 14.54
N SER A 82 6.25 -8.23 13.82
CA SER A 82 6.00 -6.80 13.69
C SER A 82 5.24 -6.26 14.90
N SER A 83 5.71 -5.13 15.43
CA SER A 83 5.07 -4.46 16.56
C SER A 83 3.78 -3.73 16.16
N ILE A 84 2.98 -3.34 17.14
CA ILE A 84 1.82 -2.44 16.92
C ILE A 84 2.28 -1.12 16.30
N GLY A 85 3.44 -0.59 16.70
CA GLY A 85 4.01 0.61 16.10
C GLY A 85 4.38 0.43 14.63
N ASN A 86 4.80 -0.78 14.21
CA ASN A 86 4.97 -1.08 12.79
C ASN A 86 3.64 -1.07 12.05
N LYS A 87 2.59 -1.66 12.65
CA LYS A 87 1.24 -1.69 12.07
C LYS A 87 0.69 -0.28 11.83
N GLU A 88 0.78 0.59 12.83
CA GLU A 88 0.40 2.00 12.73
C GLU A 88 1.21 2.71 11.65
N ARG A 89 2.54 2.58 11.67
CA ARG A 89 3.41 3.23 10.69
C ARG A 89 3.08 2.81 9.25
N ILE A 90 2.84 1.51 9.01
CA ILE A 90 2.51 0.99 7.68
C ILE A 90 1.22 1.63 7.16
N VAL A 91 0.15 1.64 7.96
CA VAL A 91 -1.12 2.24 7.51
C VAL A 91 -1.01 3.75 7.30
N THR A 92 -0.24 4.46 8.13
CA THR A 92 0.02 5.89 7.93
C THR A 92 0.78 6.17 6.64
N VAL A 93 1.81 5.39 6.31
CA VAL A 93 2.57 5.58 5.07
C VAL A 93 1.72 5.21 3.86
N ILE A 94 0.99 4.09 3.88
CA ILE A 94 0.05 3.77 2.79
C ILE A 94 -0.95 4.91 2.58
N ALA A 95 -1.53 5.45 3.66
CA ALA A 95 -2.44 6.59 3.56
C ALA A 95 -1.78 7.84 2.97
N HIS A 96 -0.54 8.13 3.33
CA HIS A 96 0.24 9.23 2.77
C HIS A 96 0.44 9.09 1.26
N GLU A 97 0.95 7.94 0.80
CA GLU A 97 1.24 7.75 -0.62
C GLU A 97 -0.03 7.66 -1.49
N VAL A 98 -1.10 7.07 -0.94
CA VAL A 98 -2.40 7.03 -1.62
C VAL A 98 -3.01 8.44 -1.70
N ALA A 99 -2.79 9.31 -0.71
CA ALA A 99 -3.27 10.69 -0.76
C ALA A 99 -2.65 11.48 -1.92
N HIS A 100 -1.37 11.25 -2.22
CA HIS A 100 -0.67 11.88 -3.35
C HIS A 100 -1.21 11.50 -4.74
N GLN A 101 -2.15 10.55 -4.83
CA GLN A 101 -2.77 10.19 -6.10
C GLN A 101 -3.86 11.18 -6.57
N TRP A 102 -4.16 12.19 -5.75
CA TRP A 102 -5.05 13.32 -6.04
C TRP A 102 -4.24 14.62 -6.13
#